data_AF-A0A9D3M0U9-F1
#
_entry.id   AF-A0A9D3M0U9-F1
#
_cell.length_a   1.000
_cell.length_b   1.000
_cell.length_c   1.000
_cell.angle_alpha   90.00
_cell.angle_beta   90.00
_cell.angle_gamma   90.00
#
_symmetry.space_group_name_H-M   'P 1'
#
loop_
_entity.id
_entity.type
_entity.pdbx_description
1 polymer ?
#
loop_
_entity_poly.entity_id
_entity_poly.type
_entity_poly.pdbx_seq_one_letter_code
_entity_poly.pdbx_strand_id
1 'polypeptide(L)'
;MLLAKDPKQRLGCQAEGAAGVKSHPFFRNINFKRLEAGILEPSFVPDPRAVYCKDVLDIEQFSTVKGVNLDQTDNDFYSKFATGSVSIPWQNEMIETECFKDLNVFGAHGSRPPDLDWNQPPEPPRRSLLDRILRRHHPEVSIAHTRVSSASVNSVDSMSNSAP
;
A
#
# COMPACT_ATOMS: atom_id res chain seq x y z
N MET A 1 -12.01 37.05 -3.66
CA MET A 1 -12.62 35.71 -3.42
C MET A 1 -12.16 34.71 -4.48
N LEU A 2 -12.48 33.41 -4.38
CA LEU A 2 -11.70 32.32 -5.01
C LEU A 2 -11.38 32.48 -6.52
N LEU A 3 -12.29 33.07 -7.32
CA LEU A 3 -12.08 33.32 -8.76
C LEU A 3 -11.39 34.67 -9.06
N ALA A 4 -10.81 35.34 -8.07
CA ALA A 4 -10.04 36.56 -8.30
C ALA A 4 -8.87 36.26 -9.24
N LYS A 5 -8.78 37.04 -10.33
CA LYS A 5 -7.73 36.88 -11.34
C LYS A 5 -6.34 37.07 -10.73
N ASP A 6 -6.16 38.13 -9.96
CA ASP A 6 -4.91 38.39 -9.22
C ASP A 6 -4.77 37.40 -8.04
N PRO A 7 -3.75 36.53 -8.02
CA PRO A 7 -3.49 35.63 -6.91
C PRO A 7 -3.27 36.34 -5.57
N LYS A 8 -2.69 37.55 -5.56
CA LYS A 8 -2.44 38.32 -4.33
C LYS A 8 -3.73 38.74 -3.63
N GLN A 9 -4.82 38.88 -4.39
CA GLN A 9 -6.16 39.21 -3.90
C GLN A 9 -7.09 37.98 -3.81
N ARG A 10 -6.59 36.80 -4.16
CA ARG A 10 -7.37 35.57 -4.13
C ARG A 10 -7.51 35.08 -2.69
N LEU A 11 -8.74 34.77 -2.31
CA LEU A 11 -9.04 34.24 -0.99
C LEU A 11 -8.30 32.90 -0.82
N GLY A 12 -7.62 32.72 0.31
CA GLY A 12 -6.76 31.56 0.55
C GLY A 12 -5.29 31.74 0.16
N CYS A 13 -4.94 32.79 -0.60
CA CYS A 13 -3.56 33.09 -1.01
C CYS A 13 -2.92 34.22 -0.19
N GLN A 14 -3.67 34.82 0.73
CA GLN A 14 -3.19 35.84 1.67
C GLN A 14 -2.54 35.18 2.90
N ALA A 15 -2.03 35.97 3.84
CA ALA A 15 -1.32 35.50 5.04
C ALA A 15 -2.14 34.49 5.88
N GLU A 16 -3.47 34.62 5.91
CA GLU A 16 -4.36 33.73 6.67
C GLU A 16 -4.55 32.35 6.01
N GLY A 17 -4.16 32.19 4.73
CA GLY A 17 -4.30 30.93 4.01
C GLY A 17 -5.71 30.34 4.10
N ALA A 18 -5.79 29.04 4.42
CA ALA A 18 -7.05 28.34 4.60
C ALA A 18 -7.91 28.91 5.74
N ALA A 19 -7.33 29.55 6.77
CA ALA A 19 -8.11 30.13 7.86
C ALA A 19 -9.02 31.26 7.36
N GLY A 20 -8.52 32.09 6.43
CA GLY A 20 -9.33 33.12 5.77
C GLY A 20 -10.44 32.54 4.88
N VAL A 21 -10.24 31.34 4.33
CA VAL A 21 -11.31 30.63 3.60
C VAL A 21 -12.37 30.12 4.58
N LYS A 22 -11.95 29.50 5.69
CA LYS A 22 -12.83 28.94 6.72
C LYS A 22 -13.68 30.00 7.44
N SER A 23 -13.17 31.23 7.57
CA SER A 23 -13.89 32.35 8.19
C SER A 23 -14.95 33.00 7.29
N HIS A 24 -14.99 32.62 6.00
CA HIS A 24 -15.94 33.21 5.06
C HIS A 24 -17.40 32.92 5.45
N PRO A 25 -18.34 33.90 5.38
CA PRO A 25 -19.73 33.71 5.80
C PRO A 25 -20.50 32.56 5.15
N PHE A 26 -20.05 32.09 3.97
CA PHE A 26 -20.58 30.87 3.34
C PHE A 26 -20.48 29.65 4.27
N PHE A 27 -19.40 29.53 5.05
CA PHE A 27 -19.17 28.42 5.98
C PHE A 27 -19.63 28.71 7.41
N ARG A 28 -20.45 29.75 7.65
CA ARG A 28 -20.88 30.15 9.00
C ARG A 28 -21.52 29.04 9.84
N ASN A 29 -22.11 28.04 9.18
CA ASN A 29 -22.78 26.91 9.83
C ASN A 29 -21.90 25.64 9.90
N ILE A 30 -20.63 25.71 9.51
CA ILE A 30 -19.70 24.58 9.50
C ILE A 30 -18.76 24.66 10.69
N ASN A 31 -18.78 23.64 11.54
CA ASN A 31 -17.74 23.44 12.55
C ASN A 31 -16.58 22.65 11.94
N PHE A 32 -15.51 23.35 11.54
CA PHE A 32 -14.36 22.72 10.87
C PHE A 32 -13.62 21.68 11.72
N LYS A 33 -13.57 21.83 13.04
CA LYS A 33 -12.94 20.82 13.91
C LYS A 33 -13.70 19.49 13.87
N ARG A 34 -15.04 19.55 13.86
CA ARG A 34 -15.89 18.35 13.73
C ARG A 34 -15.85 17.75 12.33
N LEU A 35 -15.74 18.60 11.30
CA LEU A 35 -15.61 18.16 9.91
C LEU A 35 -14.30 17.39 9.70
N GLU A 36 -13.17 17.93 10.16
CA GLU A 36 -11.84 17.29 10.05
C GLU A 36 -11.75 15.97 10.81
N ALA A 37 -12.50 15.85 11.92
CA ALA A 37 -12.61 14.61 12.68
C ALA A 37 -13.61 13.59 12.08
N GLY A 38 -14.28 13.91 10.97
CA GLY A 38 -15.25 13.01 10.34
C GLY A 38 -16.55 12.79 11.12
N ILE A 39 -16.92 13.69 12.04
CA ILE A 39 -18.08 13.54 12.95
C ILE A 39 -19.33 14.24 12.40
N LEU A 40 -19.19 15.10 11.38
CA LEU A 40 -20.34 15.70 10.71
C LEU A 40 -20.89 14.73 9.67
N GLU A 41 -22.16 14.38 9.82
CA GLU A 41 -22.88 13.58 8.84
C GLU A 41 -22.89 14.29 7.47
N PRO A 42 -22.55 13.59 6.37
CA PRO A 42 -22.63 14.17 5.05
C PRO A 42 -24.09 14.42 4.66
N SER A 43 -24.35 15.47 3.88
CA SER A 43 -25.71 15.79 3.41
C SER A 43 -26.25 14.80 2.39
N PHE A 44 -25.39 13.94 1.85
CA PHE A 44 -25.72 12.92 0.86
C PHE A 44 -24.95 11.64 1.18
N VAL A 45 -25.68 10.52 1.25
CA VAL A 45 -25.12 9.18 1.40
C VAL A 45 -25.39 8.43 0.09
N PRO A 46 -24.36 7.97 -0.64
CA PRO A 46 -24.56 7.22 -1.88
C PRO A 46 -25.22 5.86 -1.61
N ASP A 47 -26.03 5.38 -2.55
CA ASP A 47 -26.61 4.03 -2.50
C ASP A 47 -25.48 3.01 -2.66
N PRO A 48 -25.24 2.11 -1.68
CA PRO A 48 -24.18 1.11 -1.76
C PRO A 48 -24.38 0.10 -2.90
N ARG A 49 -25.57 0.06 -3.52
CA ARG A 49 -25.89 -0.81 -4.67
C ARG A 49 -25.73 -0.10 -6.01
N ALA A 50 -25.50 1.20 -6.03
CA ALA A 50 -25.34 1.98 -7.24
C ALA A 50 -23.86 2.16 -7.62
N VAL A 51 -23.57 2.13 -8.91
CA VAL A 51 -22.24 2.41 -9.46
C VAL A 51 -22.25 3.83 -10.04
N TYR A 52 -21.44 4.72 -9.47
CA TYR A 52 -21.33 6.13 -9.88
C TYR A 52 -20.27 6.34 -10.97
N CYS A 53 -20.34 5.55 -12.05
CA CYS A 53 -19.49 5.71 -13.23
C CYS A 53 -20.27 5.40 -14.51
N LYS A 54 -19.69 5.72 -15.67
CA LYS A 54 -20.24 5.31 -16.98
C LYS A 54 -20.11 3.80 -17.17
N ASP A 55 -20.97 3.23 -18.03
CA ASP A 55 -20.81 1.85 -18.48
C ASP A 55 -19.48 1.69 -19.24
N VAL A 56 -18.87 0.52 -19.14
CA VAL A 56 -17.65 0.19 -19.88
C VAL A 56 -17.83 0.34 -21.39
N LEU A 57 -19.03 0.07 -21.90
CA LEU A 57 -19.38 0.23 -23.32
C LEU A 57 -19.47 1.69 -23.76
N ASP A 58 -19.70 2.61 -22.82
CA ASP A 58 -19.77 4.06 -23.06
C ASP A 58 -18.41 4.77 -22.87
N ILE A 59 -17.38 4.03 -22.45
CA ILE A 59 -16.02 4.54 -22.29
C ILE A 59 -15.28 4.36 -23.60
N GLU A 60 -14.93 5.47 -24.24
CA GLU A 60 -14.15 5.47 -25.48
C GLU A 60 -12.79 4.79 -25.28
N GLN A 61 -12.47 3.87 -26.18
CA GLN A 61 -11.17 3.21 -26.20
C GLN A 61 -10.16 4.06 -26.98
N PHE A 62 -8.99 4.32 -26.40
CA PHE A 62 -7.87 4.87 -27.15
C PHE A 62 -7.27 3.80 -28.07
N SER A 63 -6.89 4.20 -29.29
CA SER A 63 -6.13 3.33 -30.19
C SER A 63 -4.80 2.94 -29.57
N THR A 64 -4.39 1.68 -29.74
CA THR A 64 -3.07 1.23 -29.29
C THR A 64 -1.97 1.92 -30.09
N VAL A 65 -0.97 2.46 -29.39
CA VAL A 65 0.22 3.03 -30.02
C VAL A 65 1.13 1.88 -30.45
N LYS A 66 1.38 1.76 -31.76
CA LYS A 66 2.31 0.78 -32.31
C LYS A 66 3.72 1.37 -32.44
N GLY A 67 4.74 0.52 -32.39
CA GLY A 67 6.13 0.91 -32.63
C GLY A 67 6.87 1.49 -31.42
N VAL A 68 6.31 1.36 -30.21
CA VAL A 68 7.01 1.67 -28.97
C VAL A 68 7.82 0.45 -28.55
N ASN A 69 9.12 0.63 -28.35
CA ASN A 69 10.00 -0.40 -27.77
C ASN A 69 10.45 0.10 -26.41
N LEU A 70 10.29 -0.74 -25.39
CA LEU A 70 10.78 -0.44 -24.04
C LEU A 70 12.27 -0.75 -23.95
N ASP A 71 13.02 0.15 -23.34
CA ASP A 71 14.46 0.01 -23.14
C ASP A 71 14.85 0.00 -21.65
N GLN A 72 16.16 0.06 -21.38
CA GLN A 72 16.66 0.03 -20.02
C GLN A 72 16.22 1.24 -19.18
N THR A 73 16.05 2.41 -19.81
CA THR A 73 15.59 3.63 -19.14
C THR A 73 14.18 3.46 -18.60
N ASP A 74 13.31 2.76 -19.34
CA ASP A 74 11.96 2.43 -18.90
C ASP A 74 11.99 1.48 -17.69
N ASN A 75 12.85 0.45 -17.72
CA ASN A 75 13.02 -0.48 -16.61
C ASN A 75 13.57 0.21 -15.35
N ASP A 76 14.51 1.15 -15.52
CA ASP A 76 15.03 1.95 -14.42
C ASP A 76 13.93 2.84 -13.81
N PHE A 77 13.02 3.37 -14.63
CA PHE A 77 11.85 4.10 -14.16
C PHE A 77 10.86 3.18 -13.42
N TYR A 78 10.53 2.01 -13.98
CA TYR A 78 9.61 1.06 -13.34
C TYR A 78 10.12 0.62 -11.96
N SER A 79 11.43 0.41 -11.84
CA SER A 79 12.07 0.06 -10.56
C SER A 79 11.98 1.19 -9.52
N LYS A 80 11.98 2.45 -9.96
CA LYS A 80 11.78 3.61 -9.07
C LYS A 80 10.31 3.83 -8.72
N PHE A 81 9.40 3.52 -9.64
CA PHE A 81 7.96 3.71 -9.46
C PHE A 81 7.36 2.65 -8.52
N ALA A 82 7.74 1.38 -8.67
CA ALA A 82 7.20 0.26 -7.93
C ALA A 82 7.79 0.17 -6.50
N THR A 83 7.45 1.15 -5.65
CA THR A 83 7.94 1.23 -4.26
C THR A 83 7.34 0.19 -3.31
N GLY A 84 6.34 -0.56 -3.78
CA GLY A 84 5.66 -1.59 -2.99
C GLY A 84 4.63 -1.00 -2.03
N SER A 85 4.53 -1.57 -0.83
CA SER A 85 3.56 -1.13 0.19
C SER A 85 3.98 0.21 0.81
N VAL A 86 3.02 1.12 0.96
CA VAL A 86 3.22 2.39 1.65
C VAL A 86 2.90 2.21 3.14
N SER A 87 3.84 2.55 4.02
CA SER A 87 3.83 2.11 5.42
C SER A 87 2.56 2.45 6.20
N ILE A 88 2.10 3.71 6.15
CA ILE A 88 0.92 4.16 6.93
C ILE A 88 -0.37 3.46 6.47
N PRO A 89 -0.78 3.50 5.19
CA PRO A 89 -2.01 2.84 4.77
C PRO A 89 -1.93 1.31 4.93
N TRP A 90 -0.77 0.67 4.73
CA TRP A 90 -0.62 -0.76 4.95
C TRP A 90 -0.76 -1.15 6.43
N GLN A 91 -0.19 -0.37 7.35
CA GLN A 91 -0.38 -0.61 8.79
C GLN A 91 -1.84 -0.40 9.22
N ASN A 92 -2.50 0.64 8.69
CA ASN A 92 -3.92 0.86 8.93
C ASN A 92 -4.75 -0.32 8.40
N GLU A 93 -4.46 -0.82 7.19
CA GLU A 93 -5.11 -2.02 6.64
C GLU A 93 -4.94 -3.22 7.59
N MET A 94 -3.73 -3.49 8.08
CA MET A 94 -3.49 -4.59 9.05
C MET A 94 -4.29 -4.43 10.35
N ILE A 95 -4.55 -3.20 10.78
CA ILE A 95 -5.35 -2.92 11.98
C ILE A 95 -6.84 -3.06 11.68
N GLU A 96 -7.34 -2.42 10.62
CA GLU A 96 -8.77 -2.36 10.24
C GLU A 96 -9.32 -3.74 9.81
N THR A 97 -8.46 -4.60 9.26
CA THR A 97 -8.79 -5.99 8.91
C THR A 97 -8.58 -6.97 10.06
N GLU A 98 -8.26 -6.48 11.26
CA GLU A 98 -7.96 -7.24 12.48
C GLU A 98 -6.73 -8.16 12.40
N CYS A 99 -5.99 -8.22 11.28
CA CYS A 99 -4.78 -9.02 11.13
C CYS A 99 -3.72 -8.73 12.21
N PHE A 100 -3.53 -7.45 12.55
CA PHE A 100 -2.58 -7.07 13.60
C PHE A 100 -2.99 -7.64 14.95
N LYS A 101 -4.28 -7.59 15.30
CA LYS A 101 -4.78 -8.14 16.57
C LYS A 101 -4.62 -9.66 16.63
N ASP A 102 -4.86 -10.34 15.52
CA ASP A 102 -4.78 -11.80 15.44
C ASP A 102 -3.33 -12.32 15.44
N LEU A 103 -2.40 -11.58 14.82
CA LEU A 103 -1.01 -12.02 14.64
C LEU A 103 -0.05 -11.44 15.69
N ASN A 104 -0.30 -10.25 16.24
CA ASN A 104 0.56 -9.61 17.22
C ASN A 104 0.30 -10.16 18.64
N VAL A 105 0.55 -11.46 18.81
CA VAL A 105 0.33 -12.19 20.05
C VAL A 105 1.63 -12.46 20.80
N PHE A 106 1.56 -12.45 22.13
CA PHE A 106 2.67 -12.78 23.03
C PHE A 106 2.36 -14.07 23.79
N GLY A 107 3.39 -14.68 24.38
CA GLY A 107 3.21 -15.86 25.23
C GLY A 107 2.51 -15.54 26.56
N ALA A 108 2.27 -16.57 27.36
CA ALA A 108 1.57 -16.44 28.65
C ALA A 108 2.18 -15.34 29.53
N HIS A 109 1.32 -14.52 30.14
CA HIS A 109 1.73 -13.37 30.97
C HIS A 109 2.60 -12.32 30.23
N GLY A 110 2.46 -12.21 28.90
CA GLY A 110 3.28 -11.30 28.10
C GLY A 110 4.71 -11.80 27.90
N SER A 111 4.94 -13.11 28.07
CA SER A 111 6.26 -13.69 27.82
C SER A 111 6.64 -13.58 26.35
N ARG A 112 7.93 -13.59 26.08
CA ARG A 112 8.49 -13.54 24.72
C ARG A 112 8.00 -14.73 23.89
N PRO A 113 7.41 -14.51 22.69
CA PRO A 113 7.01 -15.57 21.79
C PRO A 113 8.22 -16.22 21.08
N PRO A 114 8.06 -17.41 20.49
CA PRO A 114 9.17 -18.15 19.86
C PRO A 114 9.88 -17.40 18.73
N ASP A 115 9.16 -16.62 17.93
CA ASP A 115 9.71 -15.81 16.84
C ASP A 115 10.63 -14.67 17.32
N LEU A 116 10.55 -14.32 18.62
CA LEU A 116 11.43 -13.35 19.26
C LEU A 116 12.55 -14.01 20.11
N ASP A 117 12.61 -15.35 20.19
CA ASP A 117 13.67 -16.06 20.93
C ASP A 117 14.94 -16.27 20.09
N TRP A 118 15.97 -15.46 20.35
CA TRP A 118 17.27 -15.53 19.69
C TRP A 118 17.98 -16.88 19.76
N ASN A 119 17.64 -17.72 20.75
CA ASN A 119 18.26 -19.02 20.93
C ASN A 119 17.58 -20.14 20.12
N GLN A 120 16.44 -19.84 19.47
CA GLN A 120 15.69 -20.80 18.66
C GLN A 120 15.88 -20.46 17.18
N PRO A 121 16.63 -21.28 16.41
CA PRO A 121 16.69 -21.10 14.97
C PRO A 121 15.33 -21.39 14.34
N PRO A 122 14.99 -20.74 13.20
CA PRO A 122 13.73 -21.00 12.51
C PRO A 122 13.62 -22.47 12.10
N GLU A 123 12.41 -23.03 12.17
CA GLU A 123 12.20 -24.40 11.72
C GLU A 123 12.57 -24.53 10.24
N PRO A 124 13.37 -25.55 9.86
CA PRO A 124 13.69 -25.77 8.47
C PRO A 124 12.42 -26.09 7.67
N PRO A 125 12.34 -25.68 6.39
CA PRO A 125 11.18 -25.96 5.56
C PRO A 125 10.90 -27.47 5.56
N ARG A 126 9.61 -27.82 5.69
CA ARG A 126 9.17 -29.22 5.74
C ARG A 126 9.62 -29.94 4.47
N ARG A 127 10.60 -30.84 4.61
CA ARG A 127 11.13 -31.64 3.50
C ARG A 127 10.04 -32.54 2.93
N SER A 128 9.92 -32.56 1.61
CA SER A 128 9.01 -33.45 0.90
C SER A 128 9.45 -34.91 1.13
N LEU A 129 8.52 -35.85 1.07
CA LEU A 129 8.82 -37.29 1.19
C LEU A 129 9.89 -37.76 0.17
N LEU A 130 9.99 -37.08 -0.97
CA LEU A 130 11.00 -37.37 -2.00
C LEU A 130 12.42 -37.01 -1.55
N ASP A 131 12.59 -35.98 -0.72
CA ASP A 131 13.90 -35.59 -0.16
C ASP A 131 14.46 -36.65 0.79
N ARG A 132 13.57 -37.46 1.38
CA ARG A 132 13.95 -38.55 2.29
C ARG A 132 14.43 -39.79 1.53
N ILE A 133 13.98 -39.97 0.28
CA ILE A 133 14.27 -41.16 -0.54
C ILE A 133 15.53 -40.95 -1.40
N LEU A 134 15.87 -39.71 -1.77
CA LEU A 134 16.98 -39.41 -2.71
C LEU A 134 18.30 -38.95 -2.06
N ARG A 135 18.53 -39.19 -0.75
CA ARG A 135 19.76 -38.77 -0.06
C ARG A 135 21.02 -39.48 -0.62
N ARG A 136 21.76 -38.78 -1.49
CA ARG A 136 23.22 -38.97 -1.65
C ARG A 136 23.94 -38.23 -0.52
N HIS A 137 24.81 -38.94 0.19
CA HIS A 137 25.72 -38.39 1.20
C HIS A 137 26.56 -37.23 0.61
N HIS A 138 26.40 -36.02 1.13
CA HIS A 138 27.41 -34.97 1.03
C HIS A 138 27.85 -34.57 2.44
N PRO A 139 29.16 -34.36 2.70
CA PRO A 139 29.66 -33.99 4.03
C PRO A 139 29.25 -32.56 4.41
N GLU A 140 29.03 -32.35 5.71
CA GLU A 140 28.73 -31.03 6.30
C GLU A 140 29.83 -30.01 5.99
N VAL A 141 29.41 -28.86 5.42
CA VAL A 141 30.20 -27.63 5.42
C VAL A 141 29.59 -26.71 6.47
N SER A 142 30.37 -26.40 7.51
CA SER A 142 30.02 -25.47 8.58
C SER A 142 29.77 -24.07 8.01
N ILE A 143 28.55 -23.55 8.18
CA ILE A 143 28.21 -22.17 7.80
C ILE A 143 28.56 -21.25 8.97
N ALA A 144 29.64 -20.49 8.82
CA ALA A 144 29.98 -19.37 9.69
C ALA A 144 28.92 -18.25 9.57
N HIS A 145 28.58 -17.63 10.69
CA HIS A 145 27.64 -16.52 10.80
C HIS A 145 28.01 -15.35 9.88
N THR A 146 27.23 -15.14 8.83
CA THR A 146 27.19 -13.86 8.10
C THR A 146 25.79 -13.26 8.29
N ARG A 147 25.75 -12.01 8.74
CA ARG A 147 24.51 -11.22 8.91
C ARG A 147 23.71 -11.21 7.61
N VAL A 148 22.47 -11.69 7.66
CA VAL A 148 21.52 -11.59 6.55
C VAL A 148 21.01 -10.15 6.49
N SER A 149 21.46 -9.39 5.49
CA SER A 149 20.72 -8.21 5.04
C SER A 149 19.44 -8.69 4.35
N SER A 150 18.31 -8.14 4.75
CA SER A 150 16.99 -8.37 4.15
C SER A 150 17.03 -8.05 2.65
N ALA A 151 17.02 -9.09 1.82
CA ALA A 151 16.82 -8.96 0.38
C ALA A 151 15.33 -9.13 0.07
N SER A 152 14.77 -8.10 -0.58
CA SER A 152 13.40 -8.03 -1.05
C SER A 152 13.04 -9.22 -1.94
N VAL A 153 11.89 -9.84 -1.67
CA VAL A 153 11.33 -10.90 -2.51
C VAL A 153 10.49 -10.24 -3.60
N ASN A 154 11.04 -10.11 -4.81
CA ASN A 154 10.26 -9.87 -6.01
C ASN A 154 10.49 -11.05 -6.96
N SER A 155 9.53 -11.96 -7.00
CA SER A 155 9.38 -12.92 -8.11
C SER A 155 8.12 -12.51 -8.85
N VAL A 156 8.31 -11.93 -10.04
CA VAL A 156 7.24 -11.73 -11.01
C VAL A 156 7.44 -12.79 -12.09
N ASP A 157 6.62 -13.84 -12.03
CA ASP A 157 6.50 -14.80 -13.12
C ASP A 157 5.79 -14.10 -14.29
N SER A 158 6.48 -13.99 -15.42
CA SER A 158 5.93 -13.48 -16.68
C SER A 158 4.85 -14.44 -17.20
N MET A 159 3.58 -14.11 -17.00
CA MET A 159 2.48 -14.76 -17.72
C MET A 159 2.43 -14.25 -19.16
N SER A 160 2.91 -15.05 -20.10
CA SER A 160 2.66 -14.89 -21.52
C SER A 160 1.20 -15.21 -21.83
N ASN A 161 0.35 -14.19 -21.95
CA ASN A 161 -0.97 -14.35 -22.56
C ASN A 161 -0.85 -14.19 -24.08
N SER A 162 -0.75 -15.32 -24.78
CA SER A 162 -1.15 -15.41 -26.17
C SER A 162 -2.68 -15.39 -26.22
N ALA A 163 -3.26 -14.40 -26.91
CA ALA A 163 -4.67 -14.35 -27.24
C ALA A 163 -4.84 -14.61 -28.76
N PRO A 164 -6.01 -15.14 -29.19
CA PRO A 164 -6.21 -15.78 -30.50
C PRO A 164 -6.32 -14.81 -31.68
#